data_AF-A0A7Z0B397-F1
#
_entry.id   AF-A0A7Z0B397-F1
#
_cell.length_a   1.000
_cell.length_b   1.000
_cell.length_c   1.000
_cell.angle_alpha   90.00
_cell.angle_beta   90.00
_cell.angle_gamma   90.00
#
_symmetry.space_group_name_H-M   'P 1'
#
loop_
_entity.id
_entity.type
_entity.pdbx_description
1 polymer ?
#
loop_
_entity_poly.entity_id
_entity_poly.type
_entity_poly.pdbx_seq_one_letter_code
_entity_poly.pdbx_strand_id
1 'polypeptide(L)' 'MRFEVEGKAPVDASRESVIRRGITSLRRHGPSSFALLTDVDCNYTQVGGGAVKCLVER' A
#
# COMPACT_ATOMS: atom_id res chain seq x y z
N MET A 1 10.68 -6.08 -4.81
CA MET A 1 9.60 -5.10 -4.53
C MET A 1 9.29 -5.10 -3.04
N ARG A 2 9.32 -3.92 -2.40
CA ARG A 2 9.02 -3.72 -0.98
C ARG A 2 7.64 -3.08 -0.85
N PHE A 3 6.80 -3.60 0.03
CA PHE A 3 5.45 -3.09 0.26
C PHE A 3 5.28 -2.65 1.71
N GLU A 4 4.75 -1.44 1.88
CA GLU A 4 4.64 -0.74 3.15
C GLU A 4 3.21 -0.26 3.35
N VAL A 5 2.72 -0.33 4.58
CA VAL A 5 1.40 0.14 4.96
C VAL A 5 1.57 0.91 6.26
N GLU A 6 0.91 2.07 6.37
CA GLU A 6 0.99 2.90 7.58
C GLU A 6 0.68 2.06 8.85
N GLY A 7 1.57 2.13 9.84
CA GLY A 7 1.41 1.42 11.11
C GLY A 7 1.70 -0.08 11.04
N LYS A 8 2.29 -0.59 9.96
CA LYS A 8 2.69 -2.01 9.82
C LYS A 8 4.15 -2.15 9.41
N ALA A 9 4.72 -3.31 9.74
CA ALA A 9 6.07 -3.64 9.29
C ALA A 9 6.13 -3.78 7.75
N PRO A 10 7.22 -3.34 7.11
CA PRO A 10 7.44 -3.55 5.69
C PRO A 10 7.47 -5.04 5.36
N VAL A 11 6.89 -5.42 4.23
CA VAL A 11 6.89 -6.80 3.74
C VAL A 11 7.52 -6.87 2.35
N ASP A 12 8.20 -7.98 2.08
CA ASP A 12 8.61 -8.29 0.71
C ASP A 12 7.37 -8.64 -0.13
N ALA A 13 7.16 -7.88 -1.19
CA ALA A 13 5.94 -7.86 -1.97
C ALA A 13 5.96 -8.85 -3.14
N SER A 14 6.63 -10.01 -2.97
CA SER A 14 6.75 -11.04 -4.00
C SER A 14 5.42 -11.68 -4.42
N ARG A 15 4.32 -11.43 -3.68
CA ARG A 15 2.99 -11.97 -3.95
C ARG A 15 1.94 -10.87 -4.05
N GLU A 16 1.28 -10.80 -5.22
CA GLU A 16 0.19 -9.85 -5.49
C GLU A 16 -0.94 -9.90 -4.44
N SER A 17 -1.24 -11.09 -3.91
CA SER A 17 -2.29 -11.26 -2.89
C SER A 17 -1.98 -10.51 -1.59
N VAL A 18 -0.70 -10.30 -1.25
CA VAL A 18 -0.28 -9.53 -0.06
C VAL A 18 -0.56 -8.04 -0.28
N ILE A 19 -0.23 -7.55 -1.48
CA ILE A 19 -0.46 -6.16 -1.90
C ILE A 19 -1.96 -5.87 -1.90
N ARG A 20 -2.78 -6.72 -2.55
CA ARG A 20 -4.24 -6.57 -2.59
C ARG A 20 -4.86 -6.52 -1.20
N ARG A 21 -4.41 -7.38 -0.28
CA ARG A 21 -4.90 -7.41 1.11
C ARG A 21 -4.52 -6.13 1.86
N GLY A 22 -3.30 -5.63 1.67
CA GLY A 22 -2.85 -4.37 2.24
C GLY A 22 -3.66 -3.18 1.76
N ILE A 23 -3.84 -3.05 0.44
CA ILE A 23 -4.66 -1.99 -0.17
C ILE A 23 -6.12 -2.07 0.31
N THR A 24 -6.69 -3.28 0.36
CA THR A 24 -8.07 -3.47 0.86
C THR A 24 -8.22 -3.02 2.31
N SER A 25 -7.16 -3.13 3.13
CA SER A 25 -7.19 -2.66 4.51
C SER A 25 -7.26 -1.13 4.64
N LEU A 26 -6.89 -0.37 3.60
CA LEU A 26 -6.99 1.10 3.54
C LEU A 26 -8.41 1.61 3.25
N ARG A 27 -9.32 0.72 2.85
CA ARG A 27 -10.68 1.10 2.40
C ARG A 27 -11.59 1.52 3.54
N ARG A 28 -11.32 1.08 4.77
CA ARG A 28 -12.02 1.59 5.95
C ARG A 28 -11.22 2.79 6.46
N HIS A 29 -11.88 3.77 7.09
CA HIS A 29 -11.23 4.83 7.90
C HIS A 29 -10.51 4.25 9.13
N GLY A 30 -9.88 3.08 8.98
CA GLY A 30 -9.14 2.38 10.01
C GLY A 30 -7.77 3.02 10.23
N PRO A 31 -6.94 2.39 11.07
CA PRO A 31 -5.70 2.99 11.60
C PRO A 31 -4.58 3.17 10.57
N SER A 32 -4.83 2.90 9.29
CA SER A 32 -3.84 2.98 8.21
C SER A 32 -4.42 3.78 7.06
N SER A 33 -3.72 4.84 6.69
CA SER A 33 -4.17 5.88 5.76
C SER A 33 -3.47 5.82 4.42
N PHE A 34 -2.39 5.06 4.27
CA PHE A 34 -1.69 4.88 3.00
C PHE A 34 -0.93 3.55 2.92
N ALA A 35 -0.56 3.16 1.70
CA ALA A 35 0.42 2.13 1.40
C ALA A 35 1.40 2.59 0.31
N LEU A 36 2.64 2.12 0.36
CA LEU A 36 3.65 2.33 -0.69
C LEU A 36 4.13 0.99 -1.24
N LEU A 37 4.31 0.92 -2.55
CA LEU A 37 5.00 -0.16 -3.23
C LEU A 37 6.25 0.42 -3.90
N THR A 38 7.42 -0.02 -3.47
CA THR A 38 8.71 0.43 -4.01
C THR A 38 9.37 -0.73 -4.76
N ASP A 39 9.75 -0.49 -6.00
CA ASP A 39 10.46 -1.48 -6.81
C ASP A 39 11.99 -1.40 -6.63
N VAL A 40 12.72 -2.35 -7.22
CA VAL A 40 14.17 -2.46 -7.14
C VAL A 40 14.91 -1.26 -7.75
N ASP A 41 14.29 -0.58 -8.71
CA ASP A 41 14.79 0.64 -9.34
C ASP A 41 14.47 1.92 -8.54
N CYS A 42 14.06 1.80 -7.28
CA CYS A 42 13.62 2.90 -6.41
C CYS A 42 12.39 3.69 -6.91
N ASN A 43 11.71 3.21 -7.96
CA ASN A 43 10.40 3.70 -8.36
C ASN A 43 9.38 3.34 -7.28
N TYR A 44 8.48 4.26 -6.93
CA TYR A 44 7.44 4.01 -5.95
C TYR A 44 6.05 4.32 -6.48
N THR A 45 5.06 3.63 -5.94
CA THR A 45 3.65 3.90 -6.17
C THR A 45 2.96 3.97 -4.82
N GLN A 46 2.36 5.11 -4.52
CA GLN A 46 1.64 5.32 -3.28
C GLN A 46 0.13 5.19 -3.52
N VAL A 47 -0.54 4.54 -2.56
CA VAL A 47 -1.99 4.41 -2.51
C VAL A 47 -2.50 5.07 -1.24
N GLY A 48 -3.24 6.17 -1.38
CA GLY A 48 -3.96 6.81 -0.29
C GLY A 48 -5.27 6.09 0.06
N GLY A 49 -5.56 5.97 1.35
CA GLY A 49 -6.80 5.41 1.91
C GLY A 49 -7.90 6.47 2.08
N GLY A 50 -9.12 5.99 2.34
CA GLY A 50 -10.33 6.83 2.41
C GLY A 50 -11.48 6.17 1.65
N ALA A 51 -12.63 6.02 2.30
CA ALA A 51 -13.70 5.07 1.97
C ALA A 51 -14.24 5.04 0.53
N VAL A 52 -13.88 6.00 -0.32
CA VAL A 52 -14.49 6.19 -1.65
C VAL A 52 -13.47 6.26 -2.80
N LYS A 53 -12.21 6.65 -2.59
CA LYS A 53 -11.23 6.81 -3.69
C LYS A 53 -9.80 6.51 -3.23
N CYS A 54 -9.17 5.51 -3.82
CA CYS A 54 -7.73 5.33 -3.72
C CYS A 54 -7.05 6.23 -4.76
N LEU A 55 -6.16 7.12 -4.33
CA LEU A 55 -5.31 7.92 -5.22
C LEU A 55 -4.03 7.12 -5.49
N VAL A 56 -3.66 6.98 -6.76
CA VAL A 56 -2.39 6.38 -7.17
C VAL A 56 -1.48 7.51 -7.63
N GLU A 57 -0.38 7.72 -6.91
CA GLU A 57 0.68 8.66 -7.28
C GLU A 57 1.88 7.87 -7.84
N ARG A 58 2.47 8.38 -8.94
CA ARG A 58 3.63 7.82 -9.64
C ARG A 58 4.75 8.83 -9.69
#